data_AF-A0A0A8K6M9-F1
#
_entry.id   AF-A0A0A8K6M9-F1
#
_cell.length_a   1.000
_cell.length_b   1.000
_cell.length_c   1.000
_cell.angle_alpha   90.00
_cell.angle_beta   90.00
_cell.angle_gamma   90.00
#
_symmetry.space_group_name_H-M   'P 1'
#
loop_
_entity.id
_entity.type
_entity.pdbx_description
1 polymer ?
#
loop_
_entity_poly.entity_id
_entity_poly.type
_entity_poly.pdbx_seq_one_letter_code
_entity_poly.pdbx_strand_id
1 'polypeptide(L)'
;MRARAFAAIVLLASAGHPGPASASAADGELCLGAAEKVDGGQTLSAEEIEEARGACGRAITATASIFQKYQFEEAYFAVTGERYKY
;
A
#
# COMPACT_ATOMS: atom_id res chain seq x y z
N MET A 1 11.96 4.47 51.30
CA MET A 1 11.94 3.30 50.39
C MET A 1 10.55 2.69 50.42
N ARG A 2 9.74 2.85 49.37
CA ARG A 2 8.49 2.12 49.17
C ARG A 2 8.37 1.79 47.67
N ALA A 3 8.18 0.51 47.41
CA ALA A 3 8.35 -0.13 46.11
C ALA A 3 7.38 0.39 45.06
N ARG A 4 7.91 0.68 43.87
CA ARG A 4 7.16 1.03 42.67
C ARG A 4 6.52 -0.24 42.11
N ALA A 5 5.20 -0.34 42.15
CA ALA A 5 4.46 -1.33 41.38
C ALA A 5 4.35 -0.83 39.93
N PHE A 6 5.25 -1.29 39.06
CA PHE A 6 5.10 -1.14 37.62
C PHE A 6 4.06 -2.15 37.14
N ALA A 7 2.82 -1.69 36.94
CA ALA A 7 1.82 -2.45 36.21
C ALA A 7 2.21 -2.43 34.72
N ALA A 8 2.73 -3.55 34.24
CA ALA A 8 3.00 -3.77 32.83
C ALA A 8 1.66 -3.95 32.09
N ILE A 9 1.24 -2.92 31.36
CA ILE A 9 0.15 -3.02 30.39
C ILE A 9 0.72 -3.76 29.18
N VAL A 10 0.38 -5.04 29.06
CA VAL A 10 0.60 -5.81 27.84
C VAL A 10 -0.43 -5.34 26.83
N LEU A 11 -0.04 -4.40 25.96
CA LEU A 11 -0.79 -4.11 24.74
C LEU A 11 -0.69 -5.33 23.84
N LEU A 12 -1.76 -6.11 23.77
CA LEU A 12 -1.97 -7.11 22.73
C LEU A 12 -1.97 -6.38 21.38
N ALA A 13 -0.87 -6.47 20.65
CA ALA A 13 -0.87 -6.20 19.23
C ALA A 13 -1.78 -7.25 18.58
N SER A 14 -2.94 -6.80 18.10
CA SER A 14 -3.75 -7.58 17.16
C SER A 14 -2.95 -7.78 15.89
N ALA A 15 -2.19 -8.87 15.84
CA ALA A 15 -1.70 -9.44 14.61
C ALA A 15 -2.94 -9.85 13.80
N GLY A 16 -3.35 -9.00 12.87
CA GLY A 16 -4.26 -9.37 11.80
C GLY A 16 -3.70 -10.62 11.13
N HIS A 17 -4.52 -11.67 11.06
CA HIS A 17 -4.16 -12.90 10.36
C HIS A 17 -3.81 -12.55 8.90
N PRO A 18 -2.61 -12.86 8.40
CA PRO A 18 -2.40 -12.92 6.97
C PRO A 18 -3.05 -14.24 6.53
N GLY A 19 -4.36 -14.23 6.30
CA GLY A 19 -4.89 -15.10 5.26
C GLY A 19 -4.12 -14.79 3.97
N PRO A 20 -3.96 -15.73 3.04
CA PRO A 20 -3.28 -15.44 1.79
C PRO A 20 -4.02 -14.28 1.13
N ALA A 21 -3.46 -13.08 1.20
CA ALA A 21 -3.95 -11.95 0.44
C ALA A 21 -3.81 -12.41 -1.01
N SER A 22 -4.93 -12.57 -1.71
CA SER A 22 -4.92 -12.79 -3.16
C SER A 22 -3.97 -11.75 -3.74
N ALA A 23 -3.02 -12.14 -4.60
CA ALA A 23 -1.94 -11.26 -5.06
C ALA A 23 -2.44 -9.87 -5.48
N SER A 24 -3.65 -9.79 -6.07
CA SER A 24 -4.35 -8.55 -6.41
C SER A 24 -4.62 -7.58 -5.25
N ALA A 25 -4.86 -8.05 -4.03
CA ALA A 25 -5.10 -7.20 -2.86
C ALA A 25 -3.78 -6.61 -2.36
N ALA A 26 -2.73 -7.42 -2.24
CA ALA A 26 -1.39 -6.95 -1.88
C ALA A 26 -0.83 -5.97 -2.93
N ASP A 27 -1.04 -6.25 -4.22
CA ASP A 27 -0.68 -5.36 -5.32
C ASP A 27 -1.44 -4.01 -5.23
N GLY A 28 -2.72 -4.05 -4.85
CA GLY A 28 -3.52 -2.84 -4.63
C GLY A 28 -3.03 -2.01 -3.44
N GLU A 29 -2.70 -2.66 -2.32
CA GLU A 29 -2.14 -1.99 -1.13
C GLU A 29 -0.79 -1.34 -1.42
N LEU A 30 0.11 -2.06 -2.13
CA LEU A 30 1.40 -1.51 -2.54
C LEU A 30 1.24 -0.32 -3.48
N CYS A 31 0.33 -0.42 -4.46
CA CYS A 31 0.04 0.65 -5.41
C CYS A 31 -0.45 1.92 -4.70
N LEU A 32 -1.49 1.78 -3.87
CA LEU A 32 -2.09 2.92 -3.18
C LEU A 32 -1.14 3.50 -2.12
N GLY A 33 -0.44 2.65 -1.35
CA GLY A 33 0.50 3.12 -0.34
C GLY A 33 1.70 3.88 -0.92
N ALA A 34 2.18 3.50 -2.11
CA ALA A 34 3.21 4.25 -2.82
C ALA A 34 2.70 5.64 -3.28
N ALA A 35 1.48 5.70 -3.81
CA ALA A 35 0.85 6.97 -4.17
C ALA A 35 0.62 7.88 -2.94
N GLU A 36 0.15 7.33 -1.82
CA GLU A 36 0.00 8.07 -0.56
C GLU A 36 1.33 8.67 -0.07
N LYS A 37 2.45 7.96 -0.22
CA LYS A 37 3.78 8.52 0.09
C LYS A 37 4.08 9.73 -0.79
N VAL A 38 3.85 9.62 -2.10
CA VAL A 38 4.09 10.70 -3.07
C VAL A 38 3.18 11.91 -2.80
N ASP A 39 1.90 11.68 -2.55
CA ASP A 39 0.93 12.72 -2.18
C ASP A 39 1.31 13.40 -0.86
N GLY A 40 1.93 12.66 0.06
CA GLY A 40 2.54 13.16 1.29
C GLY A 40 3.84 13.95 1.08
N GLY A 41 4.28 14.14 -0.17
CA GLY A 41 5.50 14.87 -0.54
C GLY A 41 6.79 14.06 -0.41
N GLN A 42 6.71 12.75 -0.18
CA GLN A 42 7.88 11.88 -0.12
C GLN A 42 8.37 11.55 -1.54
N THR A 43 9.69 11.46 -1.70
CA THR A 43 10.30 10.98 -2.94
C THR A 43 10.57 9.49 -2.82
N LEU A 44 10.10 8.71 -3.79
CA LEU A 44 10.37 7.27 -3.89
C LEU A 44 11.73 7.04 -4.57
N SER A 45 12.42 5.96 -4.19
CA SER A 45 13.58 5.48 -4.95
C SER A 45 13.15 4.94 -6.32
N ALA A 46 14.11 4.77 -7.23
CA ALA A 46 13.82 4.16 -8.54
C ALA A 46 13.27 2.74 -8.39
N GLU A 47 13.80 1.95 -7.45
CA GLU A 47 13.32 0.60 -7.16
C GLU A 47 11.89 0.62 -6.60
N GLU A 48 11.57 1.54 -5.69
CA GLU A 48 10.20 1.71 -5.16
C GLU A 48 9.21 2.11 -6.27
N ILE A 49 9.63 2.99 -7.19
CA ILE A 49 8.81 3.39 -8.34
C ILE A 49 8.52 2.19 -9.23
N GLU A 50 9.53 1.38 -9.57
CA GLU A 50 9.35 0.21 -10.44
C GLU A 50 8.49 -0.89 -9.78
N GLU A 51 8.67 -1.12 -8.48
CA GLU A 51 7.83 -2.06 -7.72
C GLU A 51 6.37 -1.60 -7.69
N ALA A 52 6.13 -0.33 -7.36
CA ALA A 52 4.80 0.26 -7.32
C ALA A 52 4.15 0.32 -8.72
N ARG A 53 4.90 0.66 -9.77
CA ARG A 53 4.47 0.62 -11.17
C ARG A 53 3.93 -0.77 -11.52
N GLY A 54 4.69 -1.81 -11.20
CA GLY A 54 4.30 -3.20 -11.43
C GLY A 54 3.07 -3.62 -10.63
N ALA A 55 3.03 -3.26 -9.34
CA ALA A 55 1.90 -3.54 -8.45
C ALA A 55 0.60 -2.87 -8.95
N CYS A 56 0.65 -1.58 -9.27
CA CYS A 56 -0.47 -0.86 -9.86
C CYS A 56 -0.96 -1.51 -11.16
N GLY A 57 -0.06 -1.86 -12.08
CA GLY A 57 -0.43 -2.51 -13.34
C GLY A 57 -1.16 -3.85 -13.13
N ARG A 58 -0.70 -4.68 -12.18
CA ARG A 58 -1.38 -5.92 -11.81
C ARG A 58 -2.72 -5.66 -11.14
N ALA A 59 -2.82 -4.70 -10.23
CA ALA A 59 -4.05 -4.33 -9.55
C ALA A 59 -5.13 -3.79 -10.53
N ILE A 60 -4.73 -2.92 -11.47
CA ILE A 60 -5.59 -2.40 -12.56
C ILE A 60 -6.14 -3.53 -13.41
N THR A 61 -5.30 -4.50 -13.75
CA THR A 61 -5.68 -5.63 -14.61
C THR A 61 -6.56 -6.64 -13.87
N ALA A 62 -6.30 -6.89 -12.58
CA ALA A 62 -6.98 -7.91 -11.80
C ALA A 62 -8.34 -7.45 -11.24
N THR A 63 -8.56 -6.14 -11.06
CA THR A 63 -9.82 -5.66 -10.50
C THR A 63 -10.97 -5.70 -11.52
N ALA A 64 -12.13 -6.19 -11.07
CA ALA A 64 -13.38 -6.11 -11.82
C ALA A 64 -14.19 -4.84 -11.50
N SER A 65 -13.75 -4.05 -10.51
CA SER A 65 -14.45 -2.83 -10.09
C SER A 65 -13.94 -1.62 -10.84
N ILE A 66 -14.83 -0.93 -11.56
CA ILE A 66 -14.51 0.32 -12.28
C ILE A 66 -13.97 1.38 -11.32
N PHE A 67 -14.53 1.48 -10.12
CA PHE A 67 -14.10 2.45 -9.11
C PHE A 67 -12.68 2.16 -8.61
N GLN A 68 -12.38 0.90 -8.29
CA GLN A 68 -11.03 0.53 -7.86
C GLN A 68 -10.03 0.68 -9.01
N LYS A 69 -10.43 0.33 -10.23
CA LYS A 69 -9.61 0.54 -11.42
C LYS A 69 -9.19 2.00 -11.56
N TYR A 70 -10.13 2.92 -11.45
CA TYR A 70 -9.84 4.36 -11.49
C TYR A 70 -8.88 4.77 -10.37
N GLN A 71 -9.07 4.30 -9.14
CA GLN A 71 -8.15 4.59 -8.03
C GLN A 71 -6.73 4.11 -8.30
N PHE A 72 -6.57 2.91 -8.85
CA PHE A 72 -5.25 2.39 -9.20
C PHE A 72 -4.61 3.12 -10.41
N GLU A 73 -5.40 3.57 -11.38
CA GLU A 73 -4.91 4.37 -12.50
C GLU A 73 -4.40 5.76 -12.03
N GLU A 74 -5.09 6.39 -11.08
CA GLU A 74 -4.63 7.65 -10.48
C GLU A 74 -3.39 7.45 -9.62
N ALA A 75 -3.35 6.36 -8.82
CA ALA A 75 -2.16 6.00 -8.04
C ALA A 75 -0.95 5.70 -8.95
N TYR A 76 -1.16 4.97 -10.06
CA TYR A 76 -0.14 4.75 -11.07
C TYR A 76 0.40 6.08 -11.62
N PHE A 77 -0.48 7.02 -11.93
CA PHE A 77 -0.08 8.34 -12.41
C PHE A 77 0.69 9.13 -11.35
N ALA A 78 0.26 9.10 -10.08
CA ALA A 78 0.98 9.77 -9.00
C ALA A 78 2.41 9.24 -8.84
N VAL A 79 2.59 7.91 -8.91
CA VAL A 79 3.89 7.25 -8.75
C VAL A 79 4.82 7.48 -9.96
N THR A 80 4.28 7.39 -11.18
CA THR A 80 5.10 7.33 -12.41
C THR A 80 5.12 8.63 -13.21
N GLY A 81 4.17 9.52 -12.98
CA GLY A 81 3.91 10.68 -13.85
C GLY A 81 3.32 10.32 -15.22
N GLU A 82 3.06 9.04 -15.49
CA GLU A 82 2.55 8.55 -16.77
C GLU A 82 1.12 8.04 -16.63
N ARG A 83 0.29 8.25 -17.66
CA ARG A 83 -1.01 7.59 -17.70
C ARG A 83 -0.80 6.11 -18.01
N TYR A 84 -1.47 5.25 -17.24
CA TYR A 84 -1.47 3.81 -17.50
C TYR A 84 -1.95 3.54 -18.93
N LYS A 85 -1.15 2.79 -19.67
CA LYS A 85 -1.46 2.30 -21.01
C LYS A 85 -1.28 0.79 -20.96
N TYR A 86 -2.34 0.10 -21.36
CA TYR A 86 -2.51 -1.35 -21.35
C TYR A 86 -1.32 -2.09 -21.98
#